data_AF-A0A1U6IXG3-F1
#
_entry.id   AF-A0A1U6IXG3-F1
#
_cell.length_a   1.000
_cell.length_b   1.000
_cell.length_c   1.000
_cell.angle_alpha   90.00
_cell.angle_beta   90.00
_cell.angle_gamma   90.00
#
_symmetry.space_group_name_H-M   'P 1'
#
loop_
_entity.id
_entity.type
_entity.pdbx_description
1 polymer ?
#
loop_
_entity_poly.entity_id
_entity_poly.type
_entity_poly.pdbx_seq_one_letter_code
_entity_poly.pdbx_strand_id
1 'polypeptide(L)'
;MYERIREIIDGVVEVNGPDPSAIRDRVWELFFEVQDENGRIELLSMYDAAMRLALGRLTAETPEFEGLRQVVEIDKCAFVILEAMIEDAIVDADEFDRIVDREIKANRMHGREFAMHAKSAAKVLRDQRETWNRRKGPAGDTLH
;
A
#
# COMPACT_ATOMS: atom_id res chain seq x y z
N MET A 1 -5.20 -13.42 -12.09
CA MET A 1 -4.89 -12.16 -11.36
C MET A 1 -3.48 -12.22 -10.79
N TYR A 2 -3.15 -13.30 -10.07
CA TYR A 2 -1.81 -13.63 -9.55
C TYR A 2 -0.64 -13.40 -10.53
N GLU A 3 -0.64 -14.07 -11.68
CA GLU A 3 0.44 -13.96 -12.67
C GLU A 3 0.60 -12.52 -13.19
N ARG A 4 -0.52 -11.79 -13.30
CA ARG A 4 -0.53 -10.42 -13.80
C ARG A 4 0.02 -9.43 -12.77
N ILE A 5 -0.31 -9.58 -11.48
CA ILE A 5 0.29 -8.78 -10.40
C ILE A 5 1.79 -9.07 -10.31
N ARG A 6 2.16 -10.35 -10.46
CA ARG A 6 3.55 -10.79 -10.44
C ARG A 6 4.36 -10.18 -11.58
N GLU A 7 3.92 -10.36 -12.83
CA GLU A 7 4.56 -9.79 -14.02
C GLU A 7 4.70 -8.27 -13.95
N ILE A 8 3.72 -7.57 -13.38
CA ILE A 8 3.75 -6.11 -13.24
C ILE A 8 4.82 -5.67 -12.25
N ILE A 9 4.93 -6.31 -11.09
CA ILE A 9 5.94 -5.94 -10.09
C ILE A 9 7.33 -6.42 -10.51
N ASP A 10 7.45 -7.64 -11.05
CA ASP A 10 8.70 -8.16 -11.60
C ASP A 10 9.20 -7.24 -12.73
N GLY A 11 8.30 -6.78 -13.62
CA GLY A 11 8.63 -5.80 -14.67
C GLY A 11 9.09 -4.43 -14.15
N VAL A 12 8.55 -3.96 -13.02
CA VAL A 12 9.03 -2.71 -12.37
C VAL A 12 10.42 -2.89 -11.75
N VAL A 13 10.67 -4.05 -11.14
CA VAL A 13 11.95 -4.36 -10.47
C VAL A 13 13.08 -4.64 -11.48
N GLU A 14 12.78 -5.32 -12.59
CA GLU A 14 13.76 -5.70 -13.62
C GLU A 14 14.26 -4.52 -14.46
N VAL A 15 13.41 -3.54 -14.77
CA VAL A 15 13.73 -2.47 -15.73
C VAL A 15 14.58 -1.34 -15.12
N ASN A 16 14.37 -0.99 -13.85
CA ASN A 16 15.00 0.21 -13.25
C ASN A 16 15.85 -0.09 -12.00
N GLY A 17 15.96 -1.35 -11.59
CA GLY A 17 16.13 -1.68 -10.18
C GLY A 17 14.87 -1.33 -9.39
N PRO A 18 14.80 -1.65 -8.09
CA PRO A 18 13.64 -1.35 -7.27
C PRO A 18 13.64 0.16 -6.96
N ASP A 19 13.20 0.98 -7.91
CA ASP A 19 12.83 2.36 -7.64
C ASP A 19 11.65 2.32 -6.66
N PRO A 20 11.86 2.73 -5.39
CA PRO A 20 10.82 2.62 -4.39
C PRO A 20 9.60 3.47 -4.74
N SER A 21 9.79 4.62 -5.40
CA SER A 21 8.68 5.50 -5.76
C SER A 21 7.79 4.84 -6.81
N ALA A 22 8.39 4.28 -7.86
CA ALA A 22 7.66 3.61 -8.94
C ALA A 22 6.87 2.38 -8.42
N ILE A 23 7.48 1.59 -7.52
CA ILE A 23 6.80 0.45 -6.91
C ILE A 23 5.61 0.91 -6.07
N ARG A 24 5.81 1.93 -5.22
CA ARG A 24 4.74 2.48 -4.38
C ARG A 24 3.56 2.97 -5.22
N ASP A 25 3.82 3.82 -6.21
CA ASP A 25 2.78 4.36 -7.08
C ASP A 25 1.99 3.25 -7.76
N ARG A 26 2.69 2.21 -8.25
CA ARG A 26 2.04 1.09 -8.92
C ARG A 26 1.18 0.24 -7.98
N VAL A 27 1.66 -0.02 -6.77
CA VAL A 27 0.92 -0.79 -5.76
C VAL A 27 -0.32 -0.02 -5.32
N TRP A 28 -0.22 1.29 -5.13
CA TRP A 28 -1.37 2.15 -4.83
C TRP A 28 -2.44 2.07 -5.92
N GLU A 29 -2.06 2.13 -7.20
CA GLU A 29 -2.99 1.97 -8.31
C GLU A 29 -3.68 0.61 -8.31
N LEU A 30 -2.90 -0.47 -8.20
CA LEU A 30 -3.42 -1.83 -8.21
C LEU A 30 -4.34 -2.11 -7.01
N PHE A 31 -4.06 -1.53 -5.85
CA PHE A 31 -4.86 -1.75 -4.64
C PHE A 31 -6.32 -1.31 -4.82
N PHE A 32 -6.56 -0.22 -5.56
CA PHE A 32 -7.92 0.23 -5.91
C PHE A 32 -8.61 -0.65 -6.96
N GLU A 33 -7.84 -1.39 -7.77
CA GLU A 33 -8.38 -2.28 -8.80
C GLU A 33 -8.73 -3.67 -8.24
N VAL A 34 -7.97 -4.15 -7.25
CA VAL A 34 -8.16 -5.47 -6.65
C VAL A 34 -9.40 -5.50 -5.75
N GLN A 35 -10.36 -6.34 -6.14
CA GLN A 35 -11.67 -6.42 -5.49
C GLN A 35 -11.72 -7.45 -4.35
N ASP A 36 -10.86 -8.48 -4.38
CA ASP A 36 -10.87 -9.57 -3.40
C ASP A 36 -9.69 -9.49 -2.41
N GLU A 37 -9.91 -10.02 -1.21
CA GLU A 37 -8.93 -10.02 -0.12
C GLU A 37 -7.64 -10.77 -0.48
N ASN A 38 -7.74 -11.91 -1.16
CA ASN A 38 -6.56 -12.72 -1.50
C ASN A 38 -5.62 -11.96 -2.43
N GLY A 39 -6.16 -11.30 -3.46
CA GLY A 39 -5.37 -10.44 -4.34
C GLY A 39 -4.70 -9.29 -3.60
N ARG A 40 -5.36 -8.70 -2.58
CA ARG A 40 -4.76 -7.63 -1.76
C ARG A 40 -3.62 -8.16 -0.91
N ILE A 41 -3.80 -9.32 -0.27
CA ILE A 41 -2.75 -9.98 0.51
C ILE A 41 -1.51 -10.26 -0.36
N GLU A 42 -1.72 -10.75 -1.57
CA GLU A 42 -0.63 -11.04 -2.51
C GLU A 42 0.09 -9.76 -2.95
N LEU A 43 -0.66 -8.74 -3.34
CA LEU A 43 -0.14 -7.42 -3.72
C LEU A 43 0.71 -6.81 -2.60
N LEU A 44 0.21 -6.83 -1.35
CA LEU A 44 0.94 -6.30 -0.18
C LEU A 44 2.16 -7.14 0.18
N SER A 45 2.11 -8.46 -0.02
CA SER A 45 3.27 -9.33 0.21
C SER A 45 4.38 -9.05 -0.81
N MET A 46 4.02 -8.81 -2.08
CA MET A 46 4.97 -8.42 -3.11
C MET A 46 5.56 -7.03 -2.87
N TYR A 47 4.72 -6.07 -2.46
CA TYR A 47 5.17 -4.74 -2.05
C TYR A 47 6.21 -4.81 -0.93
N ASP A 48 5.93 -5.57 0.13
CA ASP A 48 6.84 -5.74 1.26
C ASP A 48 8.18 -6.37 0.82
N ALA A 49 8.13 -7.40 -0.03
CA ALA A 49 9.34 -8.02 -0.58
C ALA A 49 10.18 -7.04 -1.42
N ALA A 50 9.53 -6.27 -2.30
CA ALA A 50 10.22 -5.30 -3.15
C ALA A 50 10.83 -4.14 -2.34
N MET A 51 10.10 -3.64 -1.33
CA MET A 51 10.61 -2.61 -0.42
C MET A 51 11.77 -3.08 0.45
N ARG A 52 11.76 -4.34 0.90
CA ARG A 52 12.91 -4.94 1.61
C ARG A 52 14.15 -4.99 0.72
N LEU A 53 14.01 -5.32 -0.56
CA LEU A 53 15.12 -5.29 -1.51
C LEU A 53 15.63 -3.86 -1.73
N ALA A 54 14.73 -2.87 -1.82
CA ALA A 54 15.11 -1.47 -1.94
C ALA A 54 15.86 -0.96 -0.72
N LEU A 55 15.34 -1.22 0.48
CA LEU A 55 15.97 -0.86 1.76
C LEU A 55 17.33 -1.55 1.93
N GLY A 56 17.44 -2.83 1.54
CA GLY A 56 18.70 -3.58 1.61
C GLY A 56 19.82 -3.03 0.71
N ARG A 57 19.51 -2.14 -0.23
CA ARG A 57 20.51 -1.43 -1.05
C ARG A 57 20.98 -0.13 -0.42
N LEU A 58 20.30 0.36 0.61
CA LEU A 58 20.66 1.56 1.34
C LEU A 58 21.44 1.18 2.60
N THR A 59 22.32 2.07 3.05
CA THR A 59 23.01 1.90 4.33
C THR A 59 22.06 2.25 5.47
N ALA A 60 21.91 1.36 6.45
CA ALA A 60 20.90 1.46 7.51
C ALA A 60 20.97 2.74 8.37
N GLU A 61 22.12 3.42 8.39
CA GLU A 61 22.35 4.63 9.17
C GLU A 61 22.14 5.93 8.38
N THR A 62 21.69 5.83 7.12
CA THR A 62 21.50 7.03 6.30
C THR A 62 20.09 7.60 6.41
N PRO A 63 19.92 8.93 6.26
CA PRO A 63 18.60 9.56 6.21
C PRO A 63 17.67 8.97 5.14
N GLU A 64 18.24 8.50 4.03
CA GLU A 64 17.48 7.88 2.93
C GLU A 64 16.90 6.53 3.33
N PHE A 65 17.65 5.70 4.07
CA PHE A 65 17.14 4.44 4.60
C PHE A 65 15.98 4.69 5.56
N GLU A 66 16.18 5.58 6.53
CA GLU A 66 15.18 5.90 7.54
C GLU A 66 13.93 6.54 6.91
N GLY A 67 14.12 7.45 5.95
CA GLY A 67 13.04 8.08 5.20
C GLY A 67 12.23 7.05 4.40
N LEU A 68 12.89 6.13 3.70
CA LEU A 68 12.21 5.06 2.96
C LEU A 68 11.48 4.10 3.92
N ARG A 69 12.12 3.69 5.02
CA ARG A 69 11.52 2.80 6.03
C ARG A 69 10.23 3.40 6.58
N GLN A 70 10.27 4.67 6.99
CA GLN A 70 9.11 5.37 7.52
C GLN A 70 7.98 5.46 6.48
N VAL A 71 8.33 5.73 5.23
CA VAL A 71 7.35 5.79 4.13
C VAL A 71 6.66 4.45 3.91
N VAL A 72 7.40 3.34 3.96
CA VAL A 72 6.85 1.99 3.82
C VAL A 72 5.90 1.65 4.98
N GLU A 73 6.25 2.04 6.20
CA GLU A 73 5.39 1.86 7.38
C GLU A 73 4.10 2.66 7.28
N ILE A 74 4.17 3.89 6.79
CA ILE A 74 3.00 4.74 6.54
C ILE A 74 2.09 4.12 5.48
N ASP A 75 2.64 3.65 4.37
CA ASP A 75 1.86 3.01 3.30
C ASP A 75 1.13 1.76 3.81
N LYS A 76 1.81 0.90 4.57
CA LYS A 76 1.19 -0.31 5.16
C LYS A 76 0.02 0.03 6.07
N CYS A 77 0.19 1.04 6.93
CA CYS A 77 -0.90 1.53 7.78
C CYS A 77 -2.06 2.08 6.93
N ALA A 78 -1.74 2.76 5.84
CA ALA A 78 -2.73 3.32 4.92
C ALA A 78 -3.54 2.23 4.20
N PHE A 79 -2.89 1.16 3.73
CA PHE A 79 -3.59 0.03 3.11
C PHE A 79 -4.51 -0.70 4.08
N VAL A 80 -4.10 -0.88 5.35
CA VAL A 80 -4.97 -1.46 6.39
C VAL A 80 -6.22 -0.61 6.61
N ILE A 81 -6.06 0.70 6.78
CA ILE A 81 -7.19 1.62 6.92
C ILE A 81 -8.09 1.54 5.69
N LEU A 82 -7.51 1.58 4.49
CA LEU A 82 -8.26 1.55 3.23
C LEU A 82 -9.06 0.27 3.05
N GLU A 83 -8.48 -0.88 3.40
CA GLU A 83 -9.16 -2.18 3.30
C GLU A 83 -10.31 -2.31 4.30
N ALA A 84 -10.17 -1.69 5.49
CA ALA A 84 -11.21 -1.66 6.51
C ALA A 84 -12.29 -0.58 6.28
N MET A 85 -12.16 0.24 5.23
CA MET A 85 -13.16 1.27 4.93
C MET A 85 -14.41 0.68 4.26
N ILE A 86 -15.57 1.01 4.82
CA ILE A 86 -16.90 0.82 4.26
C ILE A 86 -17.41 2.15 3.69
N GLU A 87 -18.07 2.11 2.54
CA GLU A 87 -18.73 3.26 1.89
C GLU A 87 -17.82 4.49 1.74
N ASP A 88 -16.54 4.24 1.50
CA ASP A 88 -15.47 5.23 1.31
C ASP A 88 -15.29 6.29 2.43
N ALA A 89 -15.86 6.14 3.62
CA ALA A 89 -15.77 7.18 4.64
C ALA A 89 -15.71 6.66 6.08
N ILE A 90 -16.13 5.42 6.30
CA ILE A 90 -16.26 4.85 7.63
C ILE A 90 -15.32 3.66 7.72
N VAL A 91 -14.50 3.57 8.76
CA VAL A 91 -13.71 2.37 9.05
C VAL A 91 -14.58 1.43 9.88
N ASP A 92 -14.77 0.21 9.40
CA ASP A 92 -15.34 -0.87 10.20
C ASP A 92 -14.30 -1.32 11.23
N ALA A 93 -14.65 -1.22 12.51
CA ALA A 93 -13.74 -1.51 13.60
C ALA A 93 -13.39 -3.01 13.69
N ASP A 94 -14.36 -3.89 13.46
CA ASP A 94 -14.15 -5.34 13.54
C ASP A 94 -13.27 -5.80 12.36
N GLU A 95 -13.52 -5.26 11.18
CA GLU A 95 -12.73 -5.54 9.99
C GLU A 95 -11.32 -4.95 10.10
N PHE A 96 -11.19 -3.75 10.66
CA PHE A 96 -9.92 -3.12 10.95
C PHE A 96 -9.05 -3.97 11.88
N ASP A 97 -9.60 -4.41 13.01
CA ASP A 97 -8.88 -5.24 13.99
C ASP A 97 -8.47 -6.59 13.36
N ARG A 98 -9.36 -7.20 12.57
CA ARG A 98 -9.07 -8.45 11.83
C ARG A 98 -7.90 -8.28 10.86
N ILE A 99 -7.88 -7.18 10.10
CA ILE A 99 -6.82 -6.90 9.12
C ILE A 99 -5.50 -6.58 9.84
N VAL A 100 -5.51 -5.78 10.90
CA VAL A 100 -4.31 -5.51 11.72
C VAL A 100 -3.71 -6.82 12.23
N ASP A 101 -4.52 -7.70 12.82
CA ASP A 101 -4.08 -9.00 13.30
C ASP A 101 -3.49 -9.87 12.19
N ARG A 102 -4.09 -9.84 10.99
CA ARG A 102 -3.59 -10.54 9.81
C ARG A 102 -2.20 -10.02 9.41
N GLU A 103 -2.02 -8.70 9.33
CA GLU A 103 -0.74 -8.08 8.96
C GLU A 103 0.36 -8.32 10.00
N ILE A 104 0.01 -8.32 11.29
CA ILE A 104 0.94 -8.66 12.38
C ILE A 104 1.35 -10.13 12.30
N LYS A 105 0.40 -11.07 12.13
CA LYS A 105 0.69 -12.51 11.99
C LYS A 105 1.56 -12.80 10.76
N ALA A 106 1.38 -12.05 9.68
CA ALA A 106 2.20 -12.13 8.48
C ALA A 106 3.58 -11.45 8.61
N ASN A 107 3.88 -10.84 9.76
CA ASN A 107 5.11 -10.07 10.02
C ASN A 107 5.33 -8.94 9.01
N ARG A 108 4.24 -8.33 8.53
CA ARG A 108 4.28 -7.16 7.63
C ARG A 108 4.11 -5.85 8.39
N MET A 109 3.55 -5.87 9.59
CA MET A 109 3.33 -4.71 10.45
C MET A 109 3.61 -5.06 11.91
N HIS A 110 4.15 -4.12 12.70
CA HIS A 110 4.23 -4.26 14.15
C HIS A 110 3.14 -3.40 14.82
N GLY A 111 2.45 -3.91 15.85
CA GLY A 111 1.31 -3.21 16.46
C GLY A 111 1.61 -1.80 17.00
N ARG A 112 2.86 -1.51 17.37
CA ARG A 112 3.28 -0.16 17.79
C ARG A 112 3.46 0.82 16.62
N GLU A 113 3.83 0.33 15.45
CA GLU A 113 4.03 1.13 14.23
C GLU A 113 2.70 1.75 13.77
N PHE A 114 1.60 1.01 13.90
CA PHE A 114 0.29 1.53 13.50
C PHE A 114 -0.08 2.83 14.23
N ALA A 115 -0.01 2.85 15.56
CA ALA A 115 -0.34 4.04 16.34
C ALA A 115 0.57 5.24 16.02
N MET A 116 1.84 5.00 15.70
CA MET A 116 2.79 6.05 15.33
C MET A 116 2.50 6.64 13.94
N HIS A 117 2.03 5.83 13.00
CA HIS A 117 1.86 6.23 11.60
C HIS A 117 0.42 6.50 11.18
N ALA A 118 -0.59 6.15 11.99
CA ALA A 118 -2.01 6.28 11.65
C ALA A 118 -2.40 7.67 11.13
N LYS A 119 -1.91 8.75 11.77
CA LYS A 119 -2.21 10.12 11.33
C LYS A 119 -1.62 10.44 9.95
N SER A 120 -0.39 9.99 9.69
CA SER A 120 0.28 10.18 8.40
C SER A 120 -0.38 9.32 7.32
N ALA A 121 -0.77 8.09 7.67
CA ALA A 121 -1.49 7.18 6.80
C ALA A 121 -2.83 7.76 6.36
N ALA A 122 -3.64 8.28 7.29
CA ALA A 122 -4.90 8.95 6.98
C ALA A 122 -4.72 10.16 6.04
N LYS A 123 -3.63 10.92 6.20
CA LYS A 123 -3.30 12.02 5.28
C LYS A 123 -2.97 11.50 3.89
N VAL A 124 -2.10 10.50 3.77
CA VAL A 124 -1.72 9.89 2.48
C VAL A 124 -2.95 9.35 1.77
N LEU A 125 -3.87 8.69 2.47
CA LEU A 125 -5.11 8.19 1.89
C LEU A 125 -5.96 9.28 1.25
N ARG A 126 -6.15 10.41 1.95
CA ARG A 126 -6.88 11.55 1.41
C ARG A 126 -6.23 12.06 0.13
N ASP A 127 -4.91 12.28 0.16
CA ASP A 127 -4.17 12.85 -0.98
C ASP A 127 -4.15 11.87 -2.18
N GLN A 128 -4.04 10.56 -1.93
CA GLN A 128 -4.13 9.51 -2.96
C GLN A 128 -5.54 9.42 -3.56
N ARG A 129 -6.58 9.50 -2.74
CA ARG A 129 -7.97 9.48 -3.20
C ARG A 129 -8.32 10.70 -4.04
N GLU A 130 -7.90 11.89 -3.63
CA GLU A 130 -8.04 13.12 -4.43
C GLU A 130 -7.33 13.01 -5.78
N THR A 131 -6.19 12.31 -5.82
CA THR A 131 -5.43 12.08 -7.05
C THR A 131 -6.11 11.06 -7.95
N TRP A 132 -6.63 9.97 -7.39
CA TRP A 132 -7.42 8.97 -8.12
C TRP A 132 -8.72 9.55 -8.68
N ASN A 133 -9.48 10.30 -7.88
CA ASN A 133 -10.70 10.99 -8.32
C ASN A 133 -10.40 11.98 -9.45
N ARG A 134 -9.30 12.74 -9.38
CA ARG A 134 -8.89 13.63 -10.48
C ARG A 134 -8.52 12.86 -11.75
N ARG A 135 -7.84 11.71 -11.64
CA ARG A 135 -7.48 10.85 -12.78
C ARG A 135 -8.71 10.20 -13.43
N LYS A 136 -9.76 9.92 -12.67
CA LYS A 136 -11.04 9.39 -13.19
C LYS A 136 -12.00 10.47 -13.73
N GLY A 137 -11.67 11.76 -13.58
CA GLY A 137 -12.56 12.88 -13.93
C GLY A 137 -13.71 13.05 -12.93
N PRO A 138 -14.43 14.20 -12.94
CA PRO A 138 -15.69 14.29 -12.20
C PRO A 138 -16.60 13.17 -12.71
N ALA A 139 -17.22 12.43 -11.80
CA ALA A 139 -18.20 11.40 -12.16
C ALA A 139 -19.20 12.00 -13.16
N GLY A 140 -19.07 11.58 -14.41
CA GLY A 140 -19.84 12.10 -15.53
C GLY A 140 -20.06 10.95 -16.48
N ASP A 141 -21.27 10.38 -16.38
CA ASP A 141 -22.01 9.73 -17.46
C ASP A 141 -21.22 8.86 -18.43
N THR A 142 -21.25 7.53 -18.27
CA THR A 142 -21.99 6.65 -19.21
C THR A 142 -21.99 5.17 -18.79
N LEU A 143 -23.22 4.63 -18.70
CA LEU A 143 -23.71 3.34 -19.21
C LEU A 143 -22.93 2.04 -18.88
N HIS A 144 -23.54 1.19 -18.03
CA HIS A 144 -24.42 0.10 -18.47
C HIS A 144 -25.39 -0.32 -17.36
#